data_AF-A0A820KNE7-F1
#
_entry.id   AF-A0A820KNE7-F1
#
_cell.length_a   1.000
_cell.length_b   1.000
_cell.length_c   1.000
_cell.angle_alpha   90.00
_cell.angle_beta   90.00
_cell.angle_gamma   90.00
#
_symmetry.space_group_name_H-M   'P 1'
#
loop_
_entity.id
_entity.type
_entity.pdbx_description
1 polymer ?
#
loop_
_entity_poly.entity_id
_entity_poly.type
_entity_poly.pdbx_seq_one_letter_code
_entity_poly.pdbx_strand_id
1 'polypeptide(L)'
;NTIDEIVLHLETNQNQSVKHLTWHYEMLQKHEEEEENKPKLEQQICINPHEDADQHPFRLLVAPSRFLTDLTWINDERVKELLPGMVKIRIHCVGINFRDVLKSRGLYPHTRTFAQLDQDQPHVDRDTAPGSDFVGTIVRTCPTTKFQPGDRVVGISAHGVLHSHAVVHSSQIICIPSDFPLTDEQLSVMPAVCLTVIYSLKYRVHLRAGQTVLIHAATGGAGQICIQYCQYIGARVIA
;
A
#
# COMPACT_ATOMS: atom_id res chain seq x y z
N ASN A 1 -27.67 -17.43 -32.97
CA ASN A 1 -28.63 -18.53 -33.21
C ASN A 1 -28.21 -19.86 -32.59
N THR A 2 -27.05 -20.46 -32.89
CA THR A 2 -26.62 -21.70 -32.18
C THR A 2 -25.99 -21.44 -30.81
N ILE A 3 -25.39 -20.26 -30.61
CA ILE A 3 -24.76 -19.87 -29.33
C ILE A 3 -25.82 -19.50 -28.29
N ASP A 4 -26.85 -18.76 -28.70
CA ASP A 4 -27.92 -18.31 -27.78
C ASP A 4 -28.73 -19.50 -27.23
N GLU A 5 -28.96 -20.54 -28.04
CA GLU A 5 -29.60 -21.78 -27.60
C GLU A 5 -28.72 -22.59 -26.62
N ILE A 6 -27.39 -22.54 -26.78
CA ILE A 6 -26.45 -23.17 -25.85
C ILE A 6 -26.42 -22.40 -24.52
N VAL A 7 -26.44 -21.07 -24.53
CA VAL A 7 -26.48 -20.24 -23.31
C VAL A 7 -27.78 -20.48 -22.54
N LEU A 8 -28.93 -20.51 -23.21
CA LEU A 8 -30.23 -20.75 -22.55
C LEU A 8 -30.33 -22.17 -21.94
N HIS A 9 -29.74 -23.17 -22.60
CA HIS A 9 -29.69 -24.55 -22.11
C HIS A 9 -28.73 -24.74 -20.93
N LEU A 10 -27.70 -23.89 -20.83
CA LEU A 10 -26.76 -23.86 -19.73
C LEU A 10 -27.29 -23.05 -18.53
N GLU A 11 -28.09 -22.00 -18.74
CA GLU A 11 -28.71 -21.21 -17.65
C GLU A 11 -29.80 -21.98 -16.89
N THR A 12 -30.51 -22.89 -17.55
CA THR A 12 -31.56 -23.71 -16.94
C THR A 12 -31.03 -24.87 -16.10
N ASN A 13 -29.75 -25.26 -16.28
CA ASN A 13 -29.07 -26.24 -15.45
C ASN A 13 -28.16 -25.52 -14.46
N GLN A 14 -28.52 -25.49 -13.18
CA GLN A 14 -27.73 -24.87 -12.09
C GLN A 14 -26.39 -25.59 -11.82
N ASN A 15 -25.48 -25.60 -12.80
CA ASN A 15 -24.12 -26.11 -12.67
C ASN A 15 -23.14 -24.93 -12.59
N GLN A 16 -22.28 -24.95 -11.58
CA GLN A 16 -21.26 -23.91 -11.31
C GLN A 16 -20.35 -23.62 -12.52
N SER A 17 -20.22 -24.56 -13.45
CA SER A 17 -19.44 -24.44 -14.68
C SER A 17 -19.98 -23.36 -15.64
N VAL A 18 -21.29 -23.09 -15.62
CA VAL A 18 -21.93 -22.11 -16.51
C VAL A 18 -21.64 -20.69 -16.05
N LYS A 19 -21.70 -20.45 -14.72
CA LYS A 19 -21.28 -19.16 -14.12
C LYS A 19 -19.85 -18.79 -14.49
N HIS A 20 -18.98 -19.77 -14.66
CA HIS A 20 -17.58 -19.54 -15.03
C HIS A 20 -17.41 -19.11 -16.50
N LEU A 21 -18.29 -19.58 -17.41
CA LEU A 21 -18.25 -19.25 -18.83
C LEU A 21 -18.92 -17.90 -19.12
N THR A 22 -20.07 -17.61 -18.49
CA THR A 22 -20.71 -16.28 -18.56
C THR A 22 -19.79 -15.20 -17.99
N TRP A 23 -19.08 -15.50 -16.89
CA TRP A 23 -18.07 -14.60 -16.33
C TRP A 23 -16.85 -14.39 -17.24
N HIS A 24 -16.39 -15.41 -17.95
CA HIS A 24 -15.30 -15.25 -18.93
C HIS A 24 -15.72 -14.33 -20.08
N TYR A 25 -16.98 -14.42 -20.52
CA TYR A 25 -17.53 -13.55 -21.56
C TYR A 25 -17.69 -12.10 -21.08
N GLU A 26 -18.20 -11.90 -19.87
CA GLU A 26 -18.28 -10.57 -19.23
C GLU A 26 -16.88 -9.97 -18.95
N MET A 27 -15.87 -10.79 -18.65
CA MET A 27 -14.48 -10.35 -18.51
C MET A 27 -13.86 -9.93 -19.84
N LEU A 28 -14.18 -10.63 -20.94
CA LEU A 28 -13.72 -10.24 -22.28
C LEU A 28 -14.36 -8.91 -22.71
N GLN A 29 -15.64 -8.69 -22.39
CA GLN A 29 -16.29 -7.40 -22.63
C GLN A 29 -15.75 -6.27 -21.74
N LYS A 30 -15.43 -6.55 -20.46
CA LYS A 30 -14.73 -5.57 -19.61
C LYS A 30 -13.32 -5.25 -20.08
N HIS A 31 -12.60 -6.23 -20.62
CA HIS A 31 -11.30 -5.99 -21.23
C HIS A 31 -11.42 -5.13 -22.50
N GLU A 32 -12.48 -5.29 -23.30
CA GLU A 32 -12.78 -4.41 -24.45
C GLU A 32 -13.18 -2.99 -24.01
N GLU A 33 -13.97 -2.82 -22.95
CA GLU A 33 -14.28 -1.49 -22.36
C GLU A 33 -13.04 -0.83 -21.72
N GLU A 34 -12.13 -1.60 -21.11
CA GLU A 34 -10.84 -1.10 -20.59
C GLU A 34 -9.88 -0.70 -21.73
N GLU A 35 -9.92 -1.39 -22.88
CA GLU A 35 -9.18 -0.98 -24.08
C GLU A 35 -9.73 0.33 -24.68
N GLU A 36 -11.04 0.56 -24.63
CA GLU A 36 -11.66 1.81 -25.09
C GLU A 36 -11.26 3.03 -24.22
N ASN A 37 -10.80 2.78 -22.98
CA ASN A 37 -10.30 3.80 -22.04
C ASN A 37 -8.76 3.98 -22.03
N LYS A 38 -7.99 3.19 -22.78
CA LYS A 38 -6.53 3.40 -22.99
C LYS A 38 -6.14 4.85 -23.31
N PRO A 39 -6.86 5.60 -24.19
CA PRO A 39 -6.45 6.96 -24.54
C PRO A 39 -6.54 7.98 -23.38
N LYS A 40 -7.26 7.68 -22.28
CA LYS A 40 -7.33 8.55 -21.08
C LYS A 40 -6.20 8.34 -20.08
N LEU A 41 -5.61 7.14 -20.03
CA LEU A 41 -4.50 6.82 -19.14
C LEU A 41 -3.16 7.35 -19.67
N GLU A 42 -2.95 7.31 -20.99
CA GLU A 42 -1.76 7.87 -21.65
C GLU A 42 -1.64 9.39 -21.45
N GLN A 43 -2.77 10.10 -21.29
CA GLN A 43 -2.82 11.54 -21.05
C GLN A 43 -2.51 11.95 -19.60
N GLN A 44 -2.34 10.99 -18.68
CA GLN A 44 -2.07 11.24 -17.26
C GLN A 44 -0.65 10.85 -16.83
N ILE A 45 0.17 10.32 -17.75
CA ILE A 45 1.53 9.87 -17.46
C ILE A 45 2.39 11.07 -17.02
N CYS A 46 2.92 10.99 -15.81
CA CYS A 46 3.85 11.97 -15.28
C CYS A 46 5.24 11.67 -15.84
N ILE A 47 5.73 12.52 -16.75
CA ILE A 47 6.98 12.29 -17.48
C ILE A 47 8.21 12.58 -16.59
N ASN A 48 8.10 13.46 -15.59
CA ASN A 48 9.18 13.84 -14.66
C ASN A 48 8.69 13.96 -13.19
N PRO A 49 8.67 12.87 -12.40
CA PRO A 49 8.16 12.86 -11.02
C PRO A 49 9.06 13.58 -9.98
N HIS A 50 9.97 14.47 -10.37
CA HIS A 50 10.86 15.12 -9.40
C HIS A 50 10.95 16.65 -9.52
N GLU A 51 10.75 17.22 -10.71
CA GLU A 51 11.00 18.65 -10.93
C GLU A 51 9.82 19.54 -10.53
N ASP A 52 8.59 19.01 -10.45
CA ASP A 52 7.40 19.83 -10.16
C ASP A 52 6.32 19.15 -9.31
N ALA A 53 6.72 18.30 -8.36
CA ALA A 53 5.81 17.55 -7.50
C ALA A 53 4.84 18.43 -6.66
N ASP A 54 5.20 19.68 -6.40
CA ASP A 54 4.36 20.64 -5.67
C ASP A 54 3.21 21.19 -6.51
N GLN A 55 3.44 21.46 -7.80
CA GLN A 55 2.39 21.95 -8.71
C GLN A 55 1.63 20.79 -9.36
N HIS A 56 2.32 19.67 -9.61
CA HIS A 56 1.79 18.49 -10.28
C HIS A 56 2.03 17.24 -9.41
N PRO A 57 1.17 17.01 -8.38
CA PRO A 57 1.27 15.81 -7.57
C PRO A 57 1.07 14.57 -8.44
N PHE A 58 1.84 13.52 -8.17
CA PHE A 58 1.76 12.24 -8.85
C PHE A 58 1.69 11.06 -7.87
N ARG A 59 1.33 9.88 -8.42
CA ARG A 59 1.31 8.58 -7.73
C ARG A 59 1.70 7.43 -8.65
N LEU A 60 2.11 6.32 -8.06
CA LEU A 60 2.38 5.10 -8.80
C LEU A 60 1.07 4.37 -9.11
N LEU A 61 0.83 4.11 -10.39
CA LEU A 61 -0.23 3.24 -10.86
C LEU A 61 0.29 1.82 -11.01
N VAL A 62 -0.42 0.86 -10.42
CA VAL A 62 -0.23 -0.56 -10.70
C VAL A 62 -1.04 -0.92 -11.94
N ALA A 63 -0.37 -1.19 -13.06
CA ALA A 63 -1.03 -1.53 -14.30
C ALA A 63 -1.85 -2.84 -14.20
N PRO A 64 -2.97 -2.97 -14.95
CA PRO A 64 -3.76 -4.20 -15.01
C PRO A 64 -2.95 -5.45 -15.40
N SER A 65 -1.88 -5.29 -16.19
CA SER A 65 -0.97 -6.37 -16.59
C SER A 65 -0.26 -7.04 -15.42
N ARG A 66 -0.14 -6.35 -14.29
CA ARG A 66 0.60 -6.78 -13.08
C ARG A 66 2.07 -7.09 -13.33
N PHE A 67 2.65 -6.72 -14.47
CA PHE A 67 4.11 -6.77 -14.65
C PHE A 67 4.75 -5.56 -13.96
N LEU A 68 5.86 -5.79 -13.25
CA LEU A 68 6.55 -4.70 -12.54
C LEU A 68 7.13 -3.67 -13.50
N THR A 69 7.40 -4.07 -14.75
CA THR A 69 7.87 -3.19 -15.83
C THR A 69 6.84 -2.16 -16.26
N ASP A 70 5.56 -2.41 -15.96
CA ASP A 70 4.44 -1.58 -16.44
C ASP A 70 3.98 -0.60 -15.34
N LEU A 71 4.67 -0.57 -14.20
CA LEU A 71 4.46 0.42 -13.16
C LEU A 71 4.72 1.82 -13.72
N THR A 72 3.71 2.68 -13.65
CA THR A 72 3.74 3.99 -14.30
C THR A 72 3.36 5.09 -13.32
N TRP A 73 4.05 6.22 -13.36
CA TRP A 73 3.66 7.40 -12.59
C TRP A 73 2.55 8.15 -13.31
N ILE A 74 1.49 8.49 -12.59
CA ILE A 74 0.37 9.30 -13.10
C ILE A 74 0.09 10.49 -12.20
N ASN A 75 -0.50 11.54 -12.74
CA ASN A 75 -0.95 12.69 -11.94
C ASN A 75 -1.98 12.27 -10.88
N ASP A 76 -1.92 12.89 -9.70
CA ASP A 76 -2.81 12.63 -8.56
C ASP A 76 -3.42 13.92 -8.00
N GLU A 77 -4.54 14.33 -8.59
CA GLU A 77 -5.31 15.50 -8.16
C GLU A 77 -6.49 15.14 -7.24
N ARG A 78 -6.58 13.88 -6.80
CA ARG A 78 -7.78 13.36 -6.12
C ARG A 78 -8.05 14.03 -4.77
N VAL A 79 -7.02 14.55 -4.11
CA VAL A 79 -7.14 15.15 -2.77
C VAL A 79 -7.30 16.66 -2.84
N LYS A 80 -8.55 17.12 -2.72
CA LYS A 80 -8.90 18.55 -2.60
C LYS A 80 -9.10 18.96 -1.14
N GLU A 81 -9.87 18.20 -0.36
CA GLU A 81 -10.22 18.50 1.05
C GLU A 81 -9.73 17.41 2.01
N LEU A 82 -9.49 17.78 3.28
CA LEU A 82 -9.08 16.84 4.33
C LEU A 82 -10.24 16.54 5.27
N LEU A 83 -10.52 15.24 5.45
CA LEU A 83 -11.44 14.78 6.48
C LEU A 83 -10.88 15.05 7.90
N PRO A 84 -11.74 15.11 8.94
CA PRO A 84 -11.30 15.20 10.32
C PRO A 84 -10.25 14.15 10.68
N GLY A 85 -9.20 14.56 11.39
CA GLY A 85 -8.12 13.66 11.82
C GLY A 85 -7.07 13.34 10.74
N MET A 86 -7.27 13.79 9.49
CA MET A 86 -6.34 13.57 8.38
C MET A 86 -5.29 14.69 8.26
N VAL A 87 -4.12 14.33 7.74
CA VAL A 87 -3.05 15.26 7.35
C VAL A 87 -2.59 14.95 5.92
N LYS A 88 -2.21 15.99 5.17
CA LYS A 88 -1.54 15.86 3.87
C LYS A 88 -0.03 16.00 4.08
N ILE A 89 0.72 15.06 3.55
CA ILE A 89 2.16 14.93 3.73
C ILE A 89 2.82 14.96 2.36
N ARG A 90 3.85 15.79 2.19
CA ARG A 90 4.81 15.67 1.08
C ARG A 90 5.77 14.54 1.41
N ILE A 91 5.75 13.51 0.59
CA ILE A 91 6.55 12.29 0.80
C ILE A 91 7.98 12.55 0.35
N HIS A 92 8.94 12.21 1.19
CA HIS A 92 10.37 12.29 0.87
C HIS A 92 10.90 10.92 0.46
N CYS A 93 10.57 9.90 1.25
CA CYS A 93 11.04 8.53 1.06
C CYS A 93 9.93 7.54 1.37
N VAL A 94 9.91 6.43 0.63
CA VAL A 94 9.01 5.30 0.86
C VAL A 94 9.83 4.03 1.02
N GLY A 95 9.61 3.32 2.13
CA GLY A 95 10.21 2.02 2.37
C GLY A 95 9.47 0.94 1.59
N ILE A 96 10.21 0.18 0.78
CA ILE A 96 9.66 -0.96 0.02
C ILE A 96 9.74 -2.22 0.86
N ASN A 97 8.60 -2.90 0.96
CA ASN A 97 8.45 -4.19 1.62
C ASN A 97 8.11 -5.30 0.61
N PHE A 98 8.34 -6.55 0.97
CA PHE A 98 7.98 -7.69 0.10
C PHE A 98 6.47 -7.72 -0.24
N ARG A 99 5.62 -7.24 0.67
CA ARG A 99 4.17 -7.09 0.43
C ARG A 99 3.86 -6.18 -0.75
N ASP A 100 4.72 -5.22 -1.05
CA ASP A 100 4.50 -4.25 -2.13
C ASP A 100 4.69 -4.93 -3.47
N VAL A 101 5.68 -5.82 -3.60
CA VAL A 101 5.84 -6.69 -4.77
C VAL A 101 4.61 -7.59 -4.93
N LEU A 102 4.14 -8.21 -3.85
CA LEU A 102 2.95 -9.06 -3.90
C LEU A 102 1.70 -8.28 -4.30
N LYS A 103 1.52 -7.05 -3.80
CA LYS A 103 0.43 -6.14 -4.18
C LYS A 103 0.50 -5.76 -5.66
N SER A 104 1.68 -5.32 -6.13
CA SER A 104 1.90 -4.98 -7.54
C SER A 104 1.63 -6.16 -8.49
N ARG A 105 1.96 -7.38 -8.05
CA ARG A 105 1.72 -8.62 -8.79
C ARG A 105 0.29 -9.18 -8.65
N GLY A 106 -0.57 -8.58 -7.83
CA GLY A 106 -1.92 -9.10 -7.55
C GLY A 106 -1.95 -10.40 -6.73
N LEU A 107 -0.84 -10.74 -6.06
CA LEU A 107 -0.66 -11.98 -5.29
C LEU A 107 -0.86 -11.80 -3.78
N TYR A 108 -1.11 -10.57 -3.30
CA TYR A 108 -1.30 -10.32 -1.89
C TYR A 108 -2.67 -10.86 -1.40
N PRO A 109 -2.73 -11.63 -0.30
CA PRO A 109 -4.00 -12.07 0.28
C PRO A 109 -4.87 -10.87 0.67
N HIS A 110 -6.20 -11.02 0.59
CA HIS A 110 -7.19 -9.98 0.97
C HIS A 110 -7.26 -8.73 0.08
N THR A 111 -6.46 -8.64 -0.99
CA THR A 111 -6.66 -7.60 -2.00
C THR A 111 -8.06 -7.67 -2.66
N ARG A 112 -8.71 -8.84 -2.58
CA ARG A 112 -10.11 -9.06 -3.03
C ARG A 112 -11.17 -8.84 -1.94
N THR A 113 -10.86 -9.03 -0.65
CA THR A 113 -11.88 -8.93 0.42
C THR A 113 -12.14 -7.50 0.88
N PHE A 114 -11.20 -6.56 0.75
CA PHE A 114 -11.49 -5.15 1.02
C PHE A 114 -12.38 -4.50 -0.06
N ALA A 115 -12.40 -5.07 -1.27
CA ALA A 115 -13.32 -4.71 -2.34
C ALA A 115 -14.73 -5.31 -2.14
N GLN A 116 -14.89 -6.30 -1.25
CA GLN A 116 -16.16 -6.99 -1.01
C GLN A 116 -16.81 -6.68 0.34
N LEU A 117 -16.10 -6.05 1.28
CA LEU A 117 -16.62 -5.78 2.63
C LEU A 117 -17.42 -4.48 2.78
N ASP A 118 -17.56 -3.65 1.73
CA ASP A 118 -18.49 -2.53 1.68
C ASP A 118 -18.94 -2.33 0.23
N GLN A 119 -20.06 -2.93 -0.16
CA GLN A 119 -20.71 -2.59 -1.44
C GLN A 119 -21.41 -1.21 -1.40
N ASP A 120 -21.52 -0.60 -0.22
CA ASP A 120 -22.31 0.62 0.01
C ASP A 120 -21.48 1.93 0.04
N GLN A 121 -20.18 1.91 -0.26
CA GLN A 121 -19.34 3.13 -0.31
C GLN A 121 -18.58 3.29 -1.63
N PRO A 122 -19.15 4.00 -2.63
CA PRO A 122 -18.65 4.02 -4.01
C PRO A 122 -17.46 4.98 -4.28
N HIS A 123 -16.75 5.47 -3.26
CA HIS A 123 -15.79 6.59 -3.45
C HIS A 123 -14.43 6.44 -2.77
N VAL A 124 -14.08 5.25 -2.30
CA VAL A 124 -12.69 5.00 -1.86
C VAL A 124 -12.07 4.05 -2.87
N ASP A 125 -11.19 4.58 -3.72
CA ASP A 125 -10.15 3.79 -4.38
C ASP A 125 -9.38 3.05 -3.26
N ARG A 126 -9.86 1.89 -2.83
CA ARG A 126 -9.23 1.05 -1.77
C ARG A 126 -8.07 0.29 -2.40
N ASP A 127 -7.17 1.09 -2.97
CA ASP A 127 -6.29 0.74 -4.04
C ASP A 127 -5.28 -0.31 -3.57
N THR A 128 -4.96 -1.23 -4.47
CA THR A 128 -3.92 -2.26 -4.35
C THR A 128 -2.51 -1.65 -4.30
N ALA A 129 -2.43 -0.37 -3.93
CA ALA A 129 -1.27 0.48 -4.07
C ALA A 129 -0.13 0.02 -3.14
N PRO A 130 1.08 -0.10 -3.69
CA PRO A 130 2.29 -0.42 -2.94
C PRO A 130 2.82 0.78 -2.15
N GLY A 131 3.74 0.48 -1.23
CA GLY A 131 4.41 1.40 -0.33
C GLY A 131 3.57 1.64 0.90
N SER A 132 3.91 1.04 2.05
CA SER A 132 3.23 1.34 3.32
C SER A 132 4.00 2.30 4.19
N ASP A 133 5.32 2.29 4.12
CA ASP A 133 6.18 2.96 5.08
C ASP A 133 6.72 4.24 4.45
N PHE A 134 6.71 5.35 5.18
CA PHE A 134 7.18 6.60 4.61
C PHE A 134 7.78 7.54 5.64
N VAL A 135 8.55 8.47 5.12
CA VAL A 135 8.98 9.70 5.78
C VAL A 135 8.60 10.88 4.90
N GLY A 136 8.16 11.96 5.53
CA GLY A 136 7.80 13.17 4.82
C GLY A 136 7.55 14.36 5.73
N THR A 137 7.13 15.46 5.12
CA THR A 137 6.79 16.70 5.84
C THR A 137 5.30 16.99 5.69
N ILE A 138 4.64 17.33 6.79
CA ILE A 138 3.24 17.76 6.76
C ILE A 138 3.13 19.08 6.01
N VAL A 139 2.28 19.14 4.99
CA VAL A 139 2.01 20.37 4.22
C VAL A 139 0.64 20.97 4.54
N ARG A 140 -0.30 20.16 5.05
CA ARG A 140 -1.63 20.61 5.43
C ARG A 140 -2.21 19.71 6.51
N THR A 141 -2.93 20.28 7.46
CA THR A 141 -3.61 19.54 8.53
C THR A 141 -5.08 19.88 8.58
N CYS A 142 -5.90 18.95 9.08
CA CYS A 142 -7.21 19.30 9.60
C CYS A 142 -7.05 19.95 11.00
N PRO A 143 -7.84 20.98 11.36
CA PRO A 143 -7.73 21.66 12.66
C PRO A 143 -7.88 20.74 13.89
N THR A 144 -8.46 19.56 13.72
CA THR A 144 -8.67 18.58 14.81
C THR A 144 -7.42 17.77 15.16
N THR A 145 -6.32 17.95 14.41
CA THR A 145 -5.05 17.24 14.67
C THR A 145 -4.11 18.06 15.54
N LYS A 146 -3.26 17.37 16.33
CA LYS A 146 -2.21 18.00 17.13
C LYS A 146 -0.97 18.43 16.33
N PHE A 147 -0.94 18.12 15.04
CA PHE A 147 0.20 18.32 14.15
C PHE A 147 0.10 19.66 13.43
N GLN A 148 1.23 20.14 12.93
CA GLN A 148 1.32 21.42 12.21
C GLN A 148 2.03 21.24 10.86
N PRO A 149 1.71 22.06 9.85
CA PRO A 149 2.53 22.15 8.65
C PRO A 149 3.99 22.43 9.00
N GLY A 150 4.92 21.74 8.33
CA GLY A 150 6.35 21.77 8.61
C GLY A 150 6.85 20.64 9.52
N ASP A 151 5.96 19.92 10.22
CA ASP A 151 6.35 18.76 11.02
C ASP A 151 6.92 17.66 10.12
N ARG A 152 8.17 17.25 10.38
CA ARG A 152 8.80 16.07 9.79
C ARG A 152 8.28 14.82 10.50
N VAL A 153 7.75 13.86 9.75
CA VAL A 153 7.05 12.69 10.30
C VAL A 153 7.48 11.39 9.62
N VAL A 154 7.43 10.30 10.39
CA VAL A 154 7.52 8.92 9.90
C VAL A 154 6.22 8.21 10.21
N GLY A 155 5.79 7.30 9.34
CA GLY A 155 4.58 6.55 9.58
C GLY A 155 4.37 5.37 8.66
N ILE A 156 3.19 4.79 8.83
CA ILE A 156 2.68 3.69 8.00
C ILE A 156 1.31 4.06 7.44
N SER A 157 1.00 3.64 6.23
CA SER A 157 -0.34 3.74 5.66
C SER A 157 -0.83 2.39 5.18
N ALA A 158 -2.13 2.14 5.37
CA ALA A 158 -2.82 1.00 4.78
C ALA A 158 -3.09 1.22 3.28
N HIS A 159 -3.23 2.49 2.88
CA HIS A 159 -3.50 2.95 1.52
C HIS A 159 -2.17 3.41 0.93
N GLY A 160 -1.64 2.71 -0.06
CA GLY A 160 -0.24 2.85 -0.49
C GLY A 160 0.23 4.29 -0.71
N VAL A 161 1.50 4.58 -0.42
CA VAL A 161 2.08 5.93 -0.36
C VAL A 161 3.23 6.16 -1.32
N LEU A 162 3.37 5.31 -2.36
CA LEU A 162 4.21 5.64 -3.53
C LEU A 162 3.56 6.78 -4.32
N HIS A 163 3.63 7.97 -3.74
CA HIS A 163 2.99 9.22 -4.14
C HIS A 163 3.95 10.37 -3.82
N SER A 164 3.84 11.48 -4.55
CA SER A 164 4.45 12.76 -4.17
C SER A 164 3.87 13.30 -2.86
N HIS A 165 2.55 13.12 -2.68
CA HIS A 165 1.80 13.57 -1.54
C HIS A 165 0.81 12.49 -1.12
N ALA A 166 0.75 12.19 0.16
CA ALA A 166 -0.21 11.24 0.72
C ALA A 166 -1.11 11.92 1.76
N VAL A 167 -2.34 11.42 1.86
CA VAL A 167 -3.23 11.73 2.98
C VAL A 167 -3.28 10.52 3.90
N VAL A 168 -2.97 10.75 5.16
CA VAL A 168 -2.96 9.71 6.19
C VAL A 168 -3.67 10.18 7.43
N HIS A 169 -4.18 9.23 8.21
CA HIS A 169 -4.75 9.55 9.51
C HIS A 169 -3.63 9.89 10.48
N SER A 170 -3.81 10.96 11.27
CA SER A 170 -2.82 11.47 12.23
C SER A 170 -2.39 10.44 13.29
N SER A 171 -3.17 9.38 13.52
CA SER A 171 -2.80 8.27 14.42
C SER A 171 -1.79 7.29 13.83
N GLN A 172 -1.48 7.39 12.53
CA GLN A 172 -0.58 6.45 11.84
C GLN A 172 0.84 7.02 11.64
N ILE A 173 1.09 8.20 12.21
CA ILE A 173 2.35 8.94 12.08
C ILE A 173 2.87 9.37 13.45
N ILE A 174 4.17 9.60 13.52
CA ILE A 174 4.86 10.21 14.65
C ILE A 174 5.80 11.31 14.14
N CYS A 175 5.96 12.37 14.94
CA CYS A 175 6.97 13.41 14.65
C CYS A 175 8.37 12.82 14.82
N ILE A 176 9.24 13.17 13.88
CA ILE A 176 10.67 12.89 13.97
C ILE A 176 11.33 14.12 14.61
N PRO A 177 12.01 13.98 15.77
CA PRO A 177 12.79 15.07 16.35
C PRO A 177 13.82 15.64 15.38
N SER A 178 14.10 16.94 15.47
CA SER A 178 15.07 17.61 14.59
C SER A 178 16.49 17.08 14.73
N ASP A 179 16.84 16.58 15.92
CA ASP A 179 18.14 16.00 16.26
C ASP A 179 18.16 14.47 16.14
N PHE A 180 17.12 13.86 15.57
CA PHE A 180 17.07 12.42 15.41
C PHE A 180 18.19 11.94 14.45
N PRO A 181 19.01 10.96 14.85
CA PRO A 181 20.28 10.68 14.17
C PRO A 181 20.15 9.95 12.83
N LEU A 182 18.95 9.47 12.47
CA LEU A 182 18.72 8.70 11.25
C LEU A 182 18.20 9.58 10.10
N THR A 183 18.67 9.26 8.89
CA THR A 183 18.22 9.92 7.65
C THR A 183 16.79 9.52 7.29
N ASP A 184 16.17 10.23 6.34
CA ASP A 184 14.83 9.89 5.85
C ASP A 184 14.78 8.48 5.22
N GLU A 185 15.81 8.11 4.47
CA GLU A 185 15.92 6.79 3.83
C GLU A 185 16.01 5.69 4.90
N GLN A 186 16.87 5.88 5.90
CA GLN A 186 17.02 4.94 7.01
C GLN A 186 15.73 4.81 7.82
N LEU A 187 15.04 5.91 8.09
CA LEU A 187 13.77 5.90 8.80
C LEU A 187 12.64 5.27 7.99
N SER A 188 12.60 5.46 6.67
CA SER A 188 11.51 4.96 5.83
C SER A 188 11.41 3.44 5.77
N VAL A 189 12.50 2.72 6.06
CA VAL A 189 12.53 1.24 6.02
C VAL A 189 12.22 0.58 7.35
N MET A 190 11.97 1.36 8.42
CA MET A 190 11.80 0.86 9.78
C MET A 190 10.35 0.59 10.25
N PRO A 191 9.31 1.37 9.91
CA PRO A 191 8.04 1.38 10.63
C PRO A 191 7.36 0.01 10.70
N ALA A 192 7.05 -0.61 9.57
CA ALA A 192 6.34 -1.87 9.49
C ALA A 192 7.14 -3.01 10.12
N VAL A 193 8.45 -3.09 9.84
CA VAL A 193 9.31 -4.15 10.40
C VAL A 193 9.49 -4.00 11.91
N CYS A 194 9.70 -2.78 12.42
CA CYS A 194 9.82 -2.53 13.85
C CYS A 194 8.51 -2.80 14.59
N LEU A 195 7.39 -2.29 14.07
CA LEU A 195 6.07 -2.57 14.64
C LEU A 195 5.76 -4.07 14.65
N THR A 196 6.08 -4.77 13.57
CA THR A 196 5.88 -6.23 13.47
C THR A 196 6.70 -6.98 14.52
N VAL A 197 7.98 -6.65 14.68
CA VAL A 197 8.87 -7.30 15.65
C VAL A 197 8.44 -6.99 17.07
N ILE A 198 8.18 -5.72 17.40
CA ILE A 198 7.75 -5.31 18.73
C ILE A 198 6.41 -5.97 19.07
N TYR A 199 5.43 -5.92 18.17
CA TYR A 199 4.13 -6.56 18.39
C TYR A 199 4.29 -8.06 18.66
N SER A 200 5.02 -8.76 17.80
CA SER A 200 5.17 -10.20 17.89
C SER A 200 5.95 -10.62 19.14
N LEU A 201 7.12 -10.02 19.39
CA LEU A 201 8.00 -10.48 20.46
C LEU A 201 7.62 -9.91 21.83
N LYS A 202 7.27 -8.62 21.91
CA LYS A 202 6.92 -7.98 23.18
C LYS A 202 5.50 -8.32 23.62
N TYR A 203 4.54 -8.16 22.72
CA TYR A 203 3.12 -8.17 23.08
C TYR A 203 2.43 -9.51 22.84
N ARG A 204 2.92 -10.35 21.92
CA ARG A 204 2.33 -11.68 21.65
C ARG A 204 3.08 -12.80 22.35
N VAL A 205 4.40 -12.86 22.19
CA VAL A 205 5.25 -13.92 22.76
C VAL A 205 5.71 -13.58 24.18
N HIS A 206 5.75 -12.30 24.54
CA HIS A 206 6.29 -11.82 25.81
C HIS A 206 7.73 -12.31 26.06
N LEU A 207 8.58 -12.19 25.03
CA LEU A 207 9.97 -12.62 25.04
C LEU A 207 10.74 -12.02 26.24
N ARG A 208 11.52 -12.86 26.92
CA ARG A 208 12.34 -12.51 28.08
C ARG A 208 13.81 -12.86 27.85
N ALA A 209 14.69 -12.21 28.60
CA ALA A 209 16.12 -12.51 28.63
C ALA A 209 16.37 -14.01 28.88
N GLY A 210 17.39 -14.56 28.23
CA GLY A 210 17.79 -15.98 28.33
C GLY A 210 16.95 -16.95 27.49
N GLN A 211 15.78 -16.54 26.96
CA GLN A 211 15.02 -17.38 26.04
C GLN A 211 15.72 -17.49 24.67
N THR A 212 15.46 -18.57 23.94
CA THR A 212 16.04 -18.80 22.62
C THR A 212 15.00 -18.56 21.52
N VAL A 213 15.39 -17.84 20.47
CA VAL A 213 14.53 -17.50 19.33
C VAL A 213 15.19 -17.99 18.04
N LEU A 214 14.45 -18.76 17.23
CA LEU A 214 14.83 -19.10 15.86
C LEU A 214 14.26 -18.04 14.90
N ILE A 215 15.13 -17.41 14.10
CA ILE A 215 14.79 -16.36 13.14
C ILE A 215 15.04 -16.90 11.73
N HIS A 216 13.97 -17.22 11.01
CA HIS A 216 14.08 -17.54 9.58
C HIS A 216 14.27 -16.27 8.74
N ALA A 217 14.92 -16.42 7.58
CA ALA A 217 15.18 -15.33 6.63
C ALA A 217 15.84 -14.11 7.30
N ALA A 218 16.79 -14.36 8.20
CA ALA A 218 17.40 -13.36 9.07
C ALA A 218 18.11 -12.22 8.33
N THR A 219 18.51 -12.43 7.07
CA THR A 219 19.14 -11.42 6.21
C THR A 219 18.16 -10.35 5.71
N GLY A 220 16.85 -10.57 5.79
CA GLY A 220 15.83 -9.58 5.44
C GLY A 220 15.61 -8.52 6.51
N GLY A 221 14.95 -7.40 6.16
CA GLY A 221 14.74 -6.26 7.08
C GLY A 221 14.06 -6.64 8.40
N ALA A 222 12.99 -7.44 8.36
CA ALA A 222 12.34 -7.93 9.57
C ALA A 222 13.26 -8.85 10.39
N GLY A 223 14.07 -9.68 9.74
CA GLY A 223 15.06 -10.54 10.38
C GLY A 223 16.14 -9.73 11.11
N GLN A 224 16.69 -8.71 10.47
CA GLN A 224 17.70 -7.82 11.05
C GLN A 224 17.16 -7.05 12.26
N ILE A 225 15.94 -6.52 12.19
CA ILE A 225 15.30 -5.85 13.34
C ILE A 225 14.98 -6.85 14.46
N CYS A 226 14.56 -8.08 14.12
CA CYS A 226 14.32 -9.14 15.08
C CYS A 226 15.59 -9.53 15.85
N ILE A 227 16.73 -9.67 15.16
CA ILE A 227 18.04 -9.92 15.77
C ILE A 227 18.40 -8.80 16.76
N GLN A 228 18.33 -7.55 16.31
CA GLN A 228 18.65 -6.39 17.15
C GLN A 228 17.76 -6.33 18.39
N TYR A 229 16.46 -6.58 18.23
CA TYR A 229 15.53 -6.63 19.36
C TYR A 229 15.85 -7.78 20.33
N CYS A 230 16.16 -8.98 19.82
CA CYS A 230 16.53 -10.12 20.67
C CYS A 230 17.82 -9.85 21.46
N GLN A 231 18.83 -9.25 20.81
CA GLN A 231 20.07 -8.85 21.47
C GLN A 231 19.81 -7.80 22.56
N TYR A 232 18.99 -6.79 22.27
CA TYR A 232 18.59 -5.76 23.24
C TYR A 232 17.90 -6.35 24.49
N ILE A 233 17.04 -7.36 24.32
CA ILE A 233 16.36 -8.03 25.43
C ILE A 233 17.26 -9.04 26.16
N GLY A 234 18.39 -9.45 25.57
CA GLY A 234 19.26 -10.50 26.10
C GLY A 234 18.75 -11.91 25.81
N ALA A 235 18.02 -12.11 24.71
CA ALA A 235 17.63 -13.42 24.21
C ALA A 235 18.73 -14.04 23.33
N ARG A 236 18.78 -15.37 23.27
CA ARG A 236 19.71 -16.11 22.40
C ARG A 236 19.10 -16.30 21.01
N VAL A 237 19.82 -15.92 19.98
CA VAL A 237 19.37 -16.02 18.59
C VAL A 237 19.96 -17.27 17.91
N ILE A 238 19.12 -17.95 17.14
CA ILE A 238 19.52 -18.90 16.09
C ILE A 238 18.99 -18.31 14.77
N ALA A 239 19.85 -18.10 13.77
CA ALA A 239 19.52 -17.39 12.54
C ALA A 239 20.23 -18.00 11.34
#